data_AF-A0A353C6X1-F1
#
_entry.id   AF-A0A353C6X1-F1
#
_cell.length_a   1.000
_cell.length_b   1.000
_cell.length_c   1.000
_cell.angle_alpha   90.00
_cell.angle_beta   90.00
_cell.angle_gamma   90.00
#
_symmetry.space_group_name_H-M   'P 1'
#
loop_
_entity.id
_entity.type
_entity.pdbx_description
1 polymer ?
#
loop_
_entity_poly.entity_id
_entity_poly.type
_entity_poly.pdbx_seq_one_letter_code
_entity_poly.pdbx_strand_id
1 'polypeptide(L)' 'LVTGPTGSGKTTTLYGALNEIRNDEDKIITIEDPVEYQLQGIMQIPVNEKKGLTFARGLRSILRHDPDKIMV' A
#
# COMPACT_ATOMS: atom_id res chain seq x y z
N LEU A 1 10.08 6.21 -3.86
CA LEU A 1 10.04 7.22 -2.77
C LEU A 1 9.44 8.50 -3.35
N VAL A 2 8.31 8.95 -2.79
CA VAL A 2 7.68 10.23 -3.14
C VAL A 2 7.77 11.11 -1.90
N THR A 3 8.30 12.32 -2.04
CA THR A 3 8.55 13.24 -0.91
C THR A 3 7.90 14.60 -1.16
N GLY A 4 7.66 15.34 -0.08
CA GLY A 4 6.99 16.63 -0.10
C GLY A 4 6.21 16.89 1.19
N PRO A 5 5.79 18.15 1.44
CA PRO A 5 5.05 18.52 2.65
C PRO A 5 3.67 17.84 2.73
N THR A 6 2.98 17.96 3.87
CA THR A 6 1.58 17.55 4.00
C THR A 6 0.72 18.26 2.95
N GLY A 7 -0.24 17.54 2.35
CA GLY A 7 -1.13 18.10 1.31
C GLY A 7 -0.53 18.23 -0.09
N SER A 8 0.70 17.74 -0.33
CA SER A 8 1.34 17.77 -1.68
C SER A 8 0.85 16.69 -2.65
N GLY A 9 -0.17 15.90 -2.28
CA GLY A 9 -0.74 14.88 -3.18
C GLY A 9 0.05 13.57 -3.29
N LYS A 10 0.97 13.28 -2.36
CA LYS A 10 1.82 12.06 -2.40
C LYS A 10 1.03 10.76 -2.57
N THR A 11 -0.02 10.56 -1.77
CA THR A 11 -0.85 9.36 -1.85
C THR A 11 -1.58 9.28 -3.19
N THR A 12 -2.11 10.41 -3.69
CA THR A 12 -2.73 10.50 -5.02
C THR A 12 -1.76 10.11 -6.12
N THR A 13 -0.50 10.59 -6.06
CA THR A 13 0.54 10.22 -7.02
C THR A 13 0.87 8.73 -6.96
N LEU A 14 1.02 8.17 -5.75
CA LEU A 14 1.31 6.73 -5.59
C LEU A 14 0.17 5.86 -6.09
N TYR A 15 -1.08 6.20 -5.78
CA TYR A 15 -2.25 5.46 -6.24
C TYR A 15 -2.42 5.56 -7.76
N GLY A 16 -2.17 6.74 -8.35
CA GLY A 16 -2.13 6.91 -9.80
C GLY A 16 -1.06 6.02 -10.45
N ALA A 17 0.14 5.98 -9.88
CA ALA A 17 1.22 5.12 -10.36
C ALA A 17 0.86 3.63 -10.23
N LEU A 18 0.25 3.20 -9.12
CA LEU A 18 -0.20 1.82 -8.95
C LEU A 18 -1.24 1.42 -10.00
N ASN A 19 -2.21 2.29 -10.30
CA ASN A 19 -3.21 2.02 -11.34
C ASN A 19 -2.60 1.95 -12.74
N GLU A 20 -1.58 2.77 -13.03
CA GLU A 20 -0.92 2.77 -14.34
C GLU A 20 -0.08 1.50 -14.57
N ILE A 21 0.60 1.01 -13.53
CA ILE A 21 1.48 -0.17 -13.65
C ILE A 21 0.77 -1.50 -13.40
N ARG A 22 -0.50 -1.47 -12.97
CA ARG A 22 -1.26 -2.68 -12.62
C ARG A 22 -1.60 -3.46 -13.88
N ASN A 23 -1.23 -4.73 -13.89
CA ASN A 23 -1.86 -5.73 -14.75
C ASN A 23 -2.76 -6.65 -13.90
N ASP A 24 -3.68 -7.39 -14.53
CA ASP A 24 -4.62 -8.26 -13.81
C ASP A 24 -3.97 -9.53 -13.21
N GLU A 25 -2.74 -9.83 -13.59
CA GLU A 25 -1.98 -10.99 -13.11
C GLU A 25 -1.16 -10.66 -11.84
N ASP A 26 -0.85 -9.39 -11.62
CA ASP A 26 -0.02 -8.92 -10.52
C ASP A 26 -0.76 -8.99 -9.19
N LYS A 27 -0.12 -9.62 -8.20
CA LYS A 27 -0.52 -9.54 -6.81
C LYS A 27 0.07 -8.30 -6.14
N ILE A 28 -0.71 -7.22 -6.17
CA ILE A 28 -0.35 -5.97 -5.50
C ILE A 28 -0.92 -5.93 -4.07
N ILE A 29 -0.05 -5.66 -3.09
CA ILE A 29 -0.45 -5.52 -1.68
C ILE A 29 0.15 -4.23 -1.09
N THR A 30 -0.66 -3.45 -0.39
CA THR A 30 -0.21 -2.22 0.29
C THR A 30 -0.37 -2.32 1.81
N ILE A 31 0.44 -1.57 2.55
CA ILE A 31 0.21 -1.29 3.98
C ILE A 31 0.23 0.21 4.23
N GLU A 32 -0.82 0.74 4.88
CA GLU A 32 -1.10 2.18 4.92
C GLU A 32 -1.66 2.61 6.29
N ASP A 33 -1.53 3.88 6.65
CA ASP A 33 -2.04 4.44 7.91
C ASP A 33 -2.65 5.84 7.73
N PRO A 34 -3.97 5.97 7.54
CA PRO A 34 -4.93 4.93 7.13
C PRO A 34 -4.91 4.71 5.61
N VAL A 35 -5.76 3.78 5.14
CA VAL A 35 -6.11 3.71 3.71
C VAL A 35 -7.00 4.91 3.36
N GLU A 36 -6.61 5.72 2.38
CA GLU A 36 -7.37 6.93 1.97
C GLU A 36 -8.68 6.57 1.27
N TYR A 37 -8.63 5.62 0.34
CA TYR A 37 -9.78 5.04 -0.34
C TYR A 37 -9.43 3.69 -0.97
N GLN A 38 -10.46 2.88 -1.24
CA GLN A 38 -10.26 1.55 -1.79
C GLN A 38 -9.91 1.61 -3.29
N LEU A 39 -8.79 0.99 -3.64
CA LEU A 39 -8.39 0.66 -5.00
C LEU A 39 -8.93 -0.74 -5.34
N GLN A 40 -9.67 -0.83 -6.44
CA GLN A 40 -10.19 -2.11 -6.92
C GLN A 40 -9.03 -3.04 -7.31
N GLY A 41 -9.12 -4.32 -6.98
CA GLY A 41 -8.11 -5.31 -7.36
C GLY A 41 -6.78 -5.23 -6.59
N ILE A 42 -6.65 -4.32 -5.63
CA ILE A 42 -5.46 -4.19 -4.79
C ILE A 42 -5.82 -4.53 -3.35
N MET A 43 -5.03 -5.40 -2.72
CA MET A 43 -5.19 -5.71 -1.30
C MET A 43 -4.55 -4.61 -0.46
N GLN A 44 -5.37 -3.82 0.24
CA GLN A 44 -4.88 -2.72 1.08
C GLN A 44 -5.05 -3.07 2.55
N ILE A 45 -3.94 -3.05 3.30
CA ILE A 45 -3.93 -3.44 4.71
C ILE A 45 -3.74 -2.16 5.55
N PRO A 46 -4.74 -1.72 6.34
CA PRO A 46 -4.54 -0.62 7.27
C PRO A 46 -3.65 -1.07 8.45
N VAL A 47 -2.77 -0.17 8.89
CA VAL A 47 -2.04 -0.31 10.15
C VAL A 47 -3.03 -0.41 11.31
N ASN A 48 -2.72 -1.27 12.28
CA ASN A 48 -3.51 -1.42 13.48
C ASN A 48 -2.59 -1.60 14.69
N GLU A 49 -2.10 -0.49 15.22
CA GLU A 49 -1.19 -0.48 16.36
C GLU A 49 -1.81 -1.14 17.60
N LYS A 50 -3.12 -0.97 17.83
CA LYS A 50 -3.84 -1.58 18.97
C LYS A 50 -3.80 -3.11 18.95
N LYS A 51 -3.76 -3.71 17.76
CA LYS A 51 -3.59 -5.16 17.55
C LYS A 51 -2.12 -5.54 17.28
N GLY A 52 -1.20 -4.59 17.39
CA GLY A 52 0.23 -4.77 17.15
C GLY A 52 0.60 -5.00 15.68
N LEU A 53 -0.25 -4.61 14.73
CA LEU A 53 0.02 -4.64 13.29
C LEU A 53 0.62 -3.29 12.86
N THR A 54 1.94 -3.17 12.97
CA THR A 54 2.71 -1.98 12.54
C THR A 54 3.15 -2.12 11.08
N PHE A 55 3.63 -1.04 10.45
CA PHE A 55 4.27 -1.10 9.12
C PHE A 55 5.31 -2.22 9.00
N ALA A 56 6.25 -2.29 9.95
CA ALA A 56 7.31 -3.30 9.93
C ALA A 56 6.79 -4.74 10.11
N ARG A 57 5.75 -4.96 10.91
CA ARG A 57 5.15 -6.29 11.09
C ARG A 57 4.30 -6.69 9.89
N GLY A 58 3.51 -5.75 9.38
CA GLY A 58 2.66 -5.96 8.22
C GLY A 58 3.47 -6.20 6.96
N LEU A 59 4.49 -5.39 6.68
CA LEU A 59 5.41 -5.60 5.55
C LEU A 59 6.06 -6.99 5.59
N ARG A 60 6.55 -7.42 6.77
CA ARG A 60 7.08 -8.78 6.95
C ARG A 60 6.04 -9.86 6.67
N SER A 61 4.76 -9.60 6.95
CA SER A 61 3.67 -10.52 6.63
C SER A 61 3.38 -10.55 5.15
N ILE A 62 3.28 -9.37 4.52
CA ILE A 62 3.03 -9.19 3.09
C ILE A 62 4.04 -9.98 2.25
N LEU A 63 5.33 -9.96 2.60
CA LEU A 63 6.37 -10.72 1.90
C LEU A 63 6.13 -12.24 1.87
N ARG A 64 5.35 -12.80 2.81
CA ARG A 64 4.99 -14.23 2.82
C ARG A 64 3.76 -14.55 1.99
N HIS A 65 3.07 -13.54 1.45
CA HIS A 65 1.96 -13.72 0.54
C HIS A 65 2.41 -13.86 -0.91
N ASP A 66 3.71 -13.93 -1.22
CA ASP A 66 4.22 -13.97 -2.59
C ASP A 66 3.71 -12.80 -3.47
N PRO A 67 3.92 -11.53 -3.05
CA PRO A 67 3.46 -10.37 -3.81
C PRO A 67 4.42 -9.98 -4.94
N ASP A 68 3.88 -9.53 -6.07
CA ASP A 68 4.68 -8.98 -7.17
C ASP A 68 5.09 -7.53 -6.91
N LYS A 69 4.20 -6.75 -6.30
CA LYS A 69 4.39 -5.32 -6.03
C LYS A 69 3.91 -4.97 -4.64
N ILE A 70 4.70 -4.18 -3.92
CA ILE A 70 4.38 -3.70 -2.56
C ILE A 70 4.47 -2.18 -2.51
N MET A 71 3.47 -1.54 -1.91
CA MET A 71 3.54 -0.15 -1.48
C MET A 71 3.53 -0.07 0.05
N VAL A 72 4.41 0.76 0.59
CA VAL A 72 4.53 1.08 2.02
C VAL A 72 4.52 2.59 2.16
#